data_AF-A0A0M4HHA3-F1
#
_entry.id   AF-A0A0M4HHA3-F1
#
_cell.length_a   1.000
_cell.length_b   1.000
_cell.length_c   1.000
_cell.angle_alpha   90.00
_cell.angle_beta   90.00
_cell.angle_gamma   90.00
#
_symmetry.space_group_name_H-M   'P 1'
#
loop_
_entity.id
_entity.type
_entity.pdbx_description
1 polymer ?
#
loop_
_entity_poly.entity_id
_entity_poly.type
_entity_poly.pdbx_seq_one_letter_code
_entity_poly.pdbx_strand_id
1 'polypeptide(L)'
;NMPIGVIRFNSETFEPEWFNPFIDMIFKGNDKVINRDDIKKILKNASDDQYITLGKQKYVAELDSDKNLIYLIDATKEVAFKSEFNDSRAVIGAISVDNYDDATDLITDSGRTAINSFIASFLEEFADKYGVYLRRINSSRHYFFCDYRILEKMINDKFSVLKEFRELSSQKEIPLTLSVGVAYGWNDFPVIGKVALNNLELAQVRGGDQVVLRENTPQARPVYFGGNSESRTQKSRTRARAISTALRTIIAEAEDVFIVGHRFTDMDALGAAVAMKA
;
A
#
# COMPACT_ATOMS: atom_id res chain seq x y z
N ASN A 1 -5.35 -3.38 40.69
CA ASN A 1 -4.25 -2.39 40.54
C ASN A 1 -4.60 -1.45 39.42
N MET A 2 -4.78 -0.15 39.70
CA MET A 2 -5.06 0.86 38.68
C MET A 2 -3.77 1.14 37.87
N PRO A 3 -3.73 0.90 36.56
CA PRO A 3 -2.55 1.11 35.72
C PRO A 3 -2.46 2.57 35.25
N ILE A 4 -2.53 3.52 36.19
CA ILE A 4 -2.52 4.96 35.90
C ILE A 4 -1.40 5.62 36.70
N GLY A 5 -0.49 6.27 35.99
CA GLY A 5 0.53 7.13 36.57
C GLY A 5 -0.07 8.50 36.87
N VAL A 6 0.19 9.04 38.06
CA VAL A 6 -0.29 10.37 38.43
C VAL A 6 0.91 11.22 38.82
N ILE A 7 1.04 12.38 38.19
CA ILE A 7 2.09 13.37 38.45
C ILE A 7 1.41 14.68 38.81
N ARG A 8 1.77 15.26 39.95
CA ARG A 8 1.47 16.64 40.28
C ARG A 8 2.70 17.49 39.98
N PHE A 9 2.49 18.62 39.32
CA PHE A 9 3.58 19.51 38.93
C PHE A 9 3.27 20.96 39.28
N ASN A 10 4.30 21.77 39.40
CA ASN A 10 4.17 23.20 39.58
C ASN A 10 3.94 23.88 38.22
N SER A 11 2.85 24.63 38.05
CA SER A 11 2.45 25.20 36.76
C SER A 11 3.39 26.30 36.23
N GLU A 12 4.14 26.99 37.11
CA GLU A 12 5.07 28.06 36.72
C GLU A 12 6.46 27.51 36.38
N THR A 13 6.95 26.58 37.20
CA THR A 13 8.32 26.04 37.08
C THR A 13 8.39 24.75 36.27
N PHE A 14 7.27 24.02 36.15
CA PHE A 14 7.16 22.66 35.61
C PHE A 14 7.92 21.58 36.42
N GLU A 15 8.28 21.86 37.66
CA GLU A 15 8.92 20.87 38.54
C GLU A 15 7.88 19.84 39.05
N PRO A 16 8.24 18.54 39.14
CA PRO A 16 7.39 17.53 39.77
C PRO A 16 7.28 17.79 41.27
N GLU A 17 6.08 18.03 41.77
CA GLU A 17 5.81 18.21 43.20
C GLU A 17 5.58 16.86 43.89
N TRP A 18 4.91 15.94 43.20
CA TRP A 18 4.60 14.60 43.69
C TRP A 18 4.24 13.67 42.55
N PHE A 19 4.48 12.37 42.71
CA PHE A 19 3.98 11.35 41.77
C PHE A 19 3.71 10.03 42.48
N ASN A 20 2.82 9.22 41.94
CA ASN A 20 2.49 7.92 42.52
C ASN A 20 3.57 6.85 42.22
N PRO A 21 3.61 5.73 42.97
CA PRO A 21 4.61 4.68 42.77
C PRO A 21 4.63 4.05 41.36
N PHE A 22 3.53 4.16 40.61
CA PHE A 22 3.47 3.67 39.24
C PHE A 22 4.38 4.48 38.31
N ILE A 23 4.43 5.82 38.47
CA ILE A 23 5.39 6.68 37.75
C ILE A 23 6.82 6.29 38.09
N ASP A 24 7.11 6.03 39.36
CA ASP A 24 8.44 5.60 39.80
C ASP A 24 8.84 4.27 39.12
N MET A 25 7.90 3.32 38.98
CA MET A 25 8.13 2.07 38.24
C MET A 25 8.40 2.30 36.75
N ILE A 26 7.70 3.23 36.09
CA ILE A 26 7.90 3.58 34.67
C ILE A 26 9.29 4.18 34.45
N PHE A 27 9.73 5.09 35.33
CA PHE A 27 10.98 5.82 35.16
C PHE A 27 12.21 5.08 35.71
N LYS A 28 12.09 4.34 36.82
CA LYS A 28 13.15 3.44 37.33
C LYS A 28 13.47 2.31 36.38
N GLY A 29 12.50 1.79 35.64
CA GLY A 29 12.73 0.83 34.56
C GLY A 29 13.61 1.37 33.41
N ASN A 30 13.88 2.68 33.40
CA ASN A 30 14.71 3.39 32.43
C ASN A 30 15.91 4.11 33.09
N ASP A 31 16.29 3.74 34.33
CA ASP A 31 17.37 4.36 35.12
C ASP A 31 17.28 5.89 35.25
N LYS A 32 16.05 6.43 35.27
CA LYS A 32 15.80 7.88 35.36
C LYS A 32 14.81 8.20 36.47
N VAL A 33 14.90 9.44 36.96
CA VAL A 33 13.87 10.06 37.80
C VAL A 33 13.21 11.14 36.96
N ILE A 34 11.88 11.23 37.06
CA ILE A 34 11.12 12.26 36.36
C ILE A 34 11.61 13.66 36.75
N ASN A 35 11.77 14.53 35.75
CA ASN A 35 12.21 15.90 35.95
C ASN A 35 11.37 16.90 35.15
N ARG A 36 11.71 18.18 35.27
CA ARG A 36 11.08 19.30 34.56
C ARG A 36 10.98 19.11 33.04
N ASP A 37 12.04 18.62 32.40
CA ASP A 37 12.07 18.46 30.94
C ASP A 37 11.17 17.32 30.48
N ASP A 38 11.03 16.27 31.29
CA ASP A 38 10.08 15.18 31.03
C ASP A 38 8.63 15.67 31.14
N ILE A 39 8.30 16.48 32.14
CA ILE A 39 6.97 17.11 32.27
C ILE A 39 6.66 17.98 31.06
N LYS A 40 7.60 18.83 30.61
CA LYS A 40 7.42 19.67 29.42
C LYS A 40 7.17 18.84 28.16
N LYS A 41 7.90 17.72 27.98
CA LYS A 41 7.68 16.80 26.85
C LYS A 41 6.31 16.13 26.92
N ILE A 42 5.90 15.70 28.12
CA ILE A 42 4.59 15.07 28.34
C ILE A 42 3.47 16.06 27.99
N LEU A 43 3.54 17.30 28.49
CA LEU A 43 2.54 18.34 28.23
C LEU A 43 2.46 18.72 26.74
N LYS A 44 3.60 18.77 26.05
CA LYS A 44 3.63 19.01 24.60
C LYS A 44 2.91 17.90 23.83
N ASN A 45 3.25 16.64 24.11
CA ASN A 45 2.65 15.50 23.41
C ASN A 45 1.16 15.31 23.75
N ALA A 46 0.75 15.65 24.97
CA ALA A 46 -0.66 15.67 25.39
C ALA A 46 -1.48 16.66 24.57
N SER A 47 -0.88 17.80 24.20
CA SER A 47 -1.55 18.83 23.39
C SER A 47 -1.71 18.42 21.92
N ASP A 48 -0.84 17.54 21.43
CA ASP A 48 -0.83 17.06 20.04
C ASP A 48 -1.64 15.76 19.84
N ASP A 49 -2.37 15.28 20.87
CA ASP A 49 -3.05 13.98 20.90
C ASP A 49 -2.13 12.79 20.52
N GLN A 50 -0.85 12.87 20.91
CA GLN A 50 0.16 11.88 20.57
C GLN A 50 0.48 10.93 21.72
N TYR A 51 0.74 9.67 21.38
CA TYR A 51 1.25 8.68 22.34
C TYR A 51 2.67 9.04 22.80
N ILE A 52 2.86 9.07 24.12
CA ILE A 52 4.15 9.29 24.75
C ILE A 52 4.87 7.95 24.86
N THR A 53 6.10 7.88 24.38
CA THR A 53 6.92 6.66 24.45
C THR A 53 7.88 6.78 25.62
N LEU A 54 7.72 5.92 26.63
CA LEU A 54 8.64 5.82 27.76
C LEU A 54 9.17 4.37 27.82
N GLY A 55 10.44 4.19 27.46
CA GLY A 55 11.03 2.86 27.30
C GLY A 55 10.32 2.06 26.22
N LYS A 56 9.77 0.89 26.58
CA LYS A 56 9.00 -0.01 25.69
C LYS A 56 7.48 0.22 25.74
N GLN A 57 7.00 1.09 26.63
CA GLN A 57 5.58 1.31 26.85
C GLN A 57 5.11 2.62 26.20
N LYS A 58 3.82 2.67 25.86
CA LYS A 58 3.15 3.82 25.26
C LYS A 58 2.08 4.33 26.21
N TYR A 59 1.99 5.64 26.39
CA TYR A 59 1.05 6.27 27.30
C TYR A 59 0.27 7.38 26.60
N VAL A 60 -0.97 7.59 27.03
CA VAL A 60 -1.74 8.81 26.77
C VAL A 60 -1.65 9.68 28.01
N ALA A 61 -1.45 10.99 27.82
CA ALA A 61 -1.44 11.95 28.91
C ALA A 61 -2.74 12.75 28.91
N GLU A 62 -3.47 12.71 30.02
CA GLU A 62 -4.62 13.59 30.27
C GLU A 62 -4.24 14.62 31.33
N LEU A 63 -4.62 15.87 31.10
CA LEU A 63 -4.30 17.01 31.98
C LEU A 63 -5.54 17.47 32.74
N ASP A 64 -5.47 17.51 34.07
CA ASP A 64 -6.39 18.27 34.93
C ASP A 64 -5.70 19.59 35.30
N SER A 65 -5.97 20.61 34.48
CA SER A 65 -5.37 21.95 34.59
C SER A 65 -5.74 22.66 35.89
N ASP A 66 -6.91 22.37 36.48
CA ASP A 66 -7.36 23.01 37.72
C ASP A 66 -6.56 22.51 38.93
N LYS A 67 -6.10 21.26 38.89
CA LYS A 67 -5.33 20.63 39.97
C LYS A 67 -3.84 20.46 39.68
N ASN A 68 -3.38 20.91 38.51
CA ASN A 68 -2.02 20.67 38.00
C ASN A 68 -1.62 19.19 38.08
N LEU A 69 -2.53 18.30 37.65
CA LEU A 69 -2.31 16.86 37.61
C LEU A 69 -2.20 16.37 36.17
N ILE A 70 -1.22 15.49 35.95
CA ILE A 70 -1.06 14.72 34.72
C ILE A 70 -1.39 13.26 35.04
N TYR A 71 -2.32 12.70 34.30
CA TYR A 71 -2.61 11.27 34.30
C TYR A 71 -1.90 10.63 33.10
N LEU A 72 -0.97 9.72 33.36
CA LEU A 72 -0.36 8.86 32.35
C LEU A 72 -1.07 7.51 32.35
N ILE A 73 -1.89 7.29 31.32
CA ILE A 73 -2.68 6.08 31.15
C ILE A 73 -1.91 5.16 30.19
N ASP A 74 -1.64 3.92 30.61
CA ASP A 74 -0.97 2.93 29.76
C ASP A 74 -1.83 2.57 28.55
N ALA A 75 -1.38 2.96 27.36
CA ALA A 75 -1.99 2.70 26.08
C ALA A 75 -1.21 1.67 25.25
N THR A 76 -0.22 0.97 25.85
CA THR A 76 0.66 0.03 25.14
C THR A 76 -0.15 -1.07 24.46
N LYS A 77 -1.14 -1.64 25.15
CA LYS A 77 -2.03 -2.65 24.57
C LYS A 77 -2.88 -2.09 23.45
N GLU A 78 -3.44 -0.89 23.64
CA GLU A 78 -4.27 -0.23 22.62
C GLU A 78 -3.47 0.04 21.35
N VAL A 79 -2.25 0.58 21.47
CA VAL A 79 -1.36 0.83 20.34
C VAL A 79 -0.99 -0.49 19.64
N ALA A 80 -0.68 -1.54 20.41
CA ALA A 80 -0.38 -2.85 19.84
C ALA A 80 -1.58 -3.43 19.08
N PHE A 81 -2.78 -3.38 19.67
CA PHE A 81 -4.02 -3.83 19.02
C PHE A 81 -4.34 -3.00 17.78
N LYS A 82 -4.13 -1.69 17.81
CA LYS A 82 -4.37 -0.81 16.66
C LYS A 82 -3.40 -1.12 15.51
N SER A 83 -2.14 -1.43 15.83
CA SER A 83 -1.16 -1.89 14.85
C SER A 83 -1.57 -3.23 14.25
N GLU A 84 -1.83 -4.22 15.09
CA GLU A 84 -2.23 -5.57 14.65
C GLU A 84 -3.53 -5.54 13.83
N PHE A 85 -4.47 -4.68 14.22
CA PHE A 85 -5.68 -4.40 13.47
C PHE A 85 -5.31 -3.87 12.08
N ASN A 86 -4.57 -2.77 11.97
CA ASN A 86 -4.17 -2.23 10.66
C ASN A 86 -3.41 -3.22 9.77
N ASP A 87 -2.59 -4.09 10.38
CA ASP A 87 -1.83 -5.14 9.71
C ASP A 87 -2.73 -6.26 9.17
N SER A 88 -3.86 -6.53 9.82
CA SER A 88 -4.82 -7.58 9.47
C SER A 88 -5.73 -7.25 8.28
N ARG A 89 -5.65 -6.04 7.73
CA ARG A 89 -6.42 -5.63 6.55
C ARG A 89 -6.25 -6.63 5.43
N ALA A 90 -7.36 -7.02 4.80
CA ALA A 90 -7.35 -7.94 3.69
C ALA A 90 -6.68 -7.31 2.46
N VAL A 91 -5.88 -8.10 1.76
CA VAL A 91 -5.23 -7.72 0.50
C VAL A 91 -5.61 -8.73 -0.58
N ILE A 92 -6.00 -8.22 -1.74
CA ILE A 92 -6.14 -9.01 -2.97
C ILE A 92 -5.24 -8.39 -4.03
N GLY A 93 -4.38 -9.22 -4.62
CA GLY A 93 -3.60 -8.87 -5.79
C GLY A 93 -4.01 -9.69 -7.00
N ALA A 94 -4.17 -9.03 -8.13
CA ALA A 94 -4.42 -9.64 -9.44
C ALA A 94 -3.16 -9.50 -10.30
N ILE A 95 -2.64 -10.61 -10.79
CA ILE A 95 -1.43 -10.68 -11.61
C ILE A 95 -1.81 -11.07 -13.03
N SER A 96 -1.23 -10.38 -14.01
CA SER A 96 -1.25 -10.76 -15.41
C SER A 96 0.17 -10.93 -15.92
N VAL A 97 0.40 -12.02 -16.66
CA VAL A 97 1.58 -12.17 -17.51
C VAL A 97 1.31 -11.45 -18.82
N ASP A 98 2.08 -10.40 -19.09
CA ASP A 98 1.96 -9.62 -20.31
C ASP A 98 2.69 -10.30 -21.47
N ASN A 99 2.27 -10.03 -22.71
CA ASN A 99 2.79 -10.63 -23.94
C ASN A 99 2.66 -12.17 -24.02
N TYR A 100 1.87 -12.80 -23.15
CA TYR A 100 1.71 -14.26 -23.14
C TYR A 100 1.11 -14.79 -24.45
N ASP A 101 0.06 -14.15 -24.97
CA ASP A 101 -0.60 -14.59 -26.20
C ASP A 101 0.39 -14.53 -27.39
N ASP A 102 1.11 -13.41 -27.55
CA ASP A 102 2.16 -13.24 -28.57
C ASP A 102 3.27 -14.30 -28.45
N ALA A 103 3.72 -14.57 -27.22
CA ALA A 103 4.75 -15.56 -26.96
C ALA A 103 4.29 -16.99 -27.23
N THR A 104 2.98 -17.26 -27.20
CA THR A 104 2.42 -18.61 -27.34
C THR A 104 1.76 -18.90 -28.69
N ASP A 105 1.49 -17.89 -29.52
CA ASP A 105 0.75 -18.03 -30.77
C ASP A 105 1.48 -18.87 -31.84
N LEU A 106 2.81 -18.71 -31.99
CA LEU A 106 3.60 -19.33 -33.07
C LEU A 106 4.54 -20.46 -32.60
N ILE A 107 4.44 -20.86 -31.33
CA ILE A 107 5.31 -21.89 -30.75
C ILE A 107 4.60 -23.24 -30.63
N THR A 108 5.39 -24.31 -30.59
CA THR A 108 4.89 -25.68 -30.41
C THR A 108 4.28 -25.88 -29.02
N ASP A 109 3.43 -26.91 -28.86
CA ASP A 109 2.84 -27.25 -27.57
C ASP A 109 3.89 -27.55 -26.49
N SER A 110 5.05 -28.09 -26.90
CA SER A 110 6.20 -28.27 -26.00
C SER A 110 6.77 -26.93 -25.50
N GLY A 111 6.86 -25.92 -26.37
CA GLY A 111 7.25 -24.56 -25.99
C GLY A 111 6.24 -23.90 -25.06
N ARG A 112 4.94 -24.05 -25.35
CA ARG A 112 3.86 -23.54 -24.46
C ARG A 112 3.95 -24.16 -23.08
N THR A 113 4.23 -25.45 -23.00
CA THR A 113 4.41 -26.17 -21.73
C THR A 113 5.61 -25.63 -20.95
N ALA A 114 6.72 -25.36 -21.63
CA ALA A 114 7.91 -24.77 -21.01
C ALA A 114 7.64 -23.36 -20.46
N ILE A 115 6.94 -22.51 -21.21
CA ILE A 115 6.54 -21.16 -20.76
C ILE A 115 5.63 -21.25 -19.53
N ASN A 116 4.61 -22.11 -19.58
CA ASN A 116 3.68 -22.28 -18.45
C ASN A 116 4.38 -22.81 -17.20
N SER A 117 5.35 -23.71 -17.37
CA SER A 117 6.14 -24.25 -16.26
C SER A 117 7.04 -23.19 -15.63
N PHE A 118 7.66 -22.34 -16.47
CA PHE A 118 8.45 -21.20 -15.99
C PHE A 118 7.60 -20.21 -15.18
N ILE A 119 6.45 -19.79 -15.71
CA ILE A 119 5.52 -18.87 -15.03
C ILE A 119 5.08 -19.46 -13.69
N ALA A 120 4.67 -20.74 -13.69
CA ALA A 120 4.20 -21.40 -12.48
C ALA A 120 5.30 -21.49 -11.41
N SER A 121 6.50 -21.91 -11.79
CA SER A 121 7.64 -22.03 -10.85
C SER A 121 8.02 -20.68 -10.25
N PHE A 122 8.09 -19.64 -11.09
CA PHE A 122 8.42 -18.30 -10.61
C PHE A 122 7.36 -17.76 -9.64
N LEU A 123 6.07 -17.93 -9.97
CA LEU A 123 5.00 -17.43 -9.10
C LEU A 123 4.88 -18.22 -7.80
N GLU A 124 5.25 -19.51 -7.79
CA GLU A 124 5.35 -20.33 -6.59
C GLU A 124 6.51 -19.85 -5.69
N GLU A 125 7.70 -19.58 -6.24
CA GLU A 125 8.81 -18.97 -5.51
C GLU A 125 8.45 -17.58 -4.94
N PHE A 126 7.73 -16.77 -5.71
CA PHE A 126 7.17 -15.49 -5.23
C PHE A 126 6.21 -15.71 -4.05
N ALA A 127 5.34 -16.72 -4.14
CA ALA A 127 4.38 -17.04 -3.09
C ALA A 127 5.09 -17.45 -1.79
N ASP A 128 6.10 -18.30 -1.88
CA ASP A 128 6.90 -18.77 -0.76
C ASP A 128 7.75 -17.65 -0.13
N LYS A 129 8.38 -16.81 -0.96
CA LYS A 129 9.21 -15.68 -0.51
C LYS A 129 8.43 -14.72 0.41
N TYR A 130 7.19 -14.43 0.06
CA TYR A 130 6.37 -13.47 0.80
C TYR A 130 5.36 -14.11 1.75
N GLY A 131 5.10 -15.41 1.63
CA GLY A 131 4.07 -16.11 2.39
C GLY A 131 2.66 -15.71 1.95
N VAL A 132 2.41 -15.59 0.65
CA VAL A 132 1.07 -15.28 0.10
C VAL A 132 0.37 -16.52 -0.40
N TYR A 133 -0.97 -16.55 -0.31
CA TYR A 133 -1.75 -17.61 -0.94
C TYR A 133 -1.97 -17.28 -2.42
N LEU A 134 -1.34 -18.04 -3.31
CA LEU A 134 -1.47 -17.86 -4.75
C LEU A 134 -2.58 -18.77 -5.32
N ARG A 135 -3.41 -18.21 -6.22
CA ARG A 135 -4.43 -18.94 -6.97
C ARG A 135 -4.31 -18.66 -8.47
N ARG A 136 -4.11 -19.72 -9.26
CA ARG A 136 -4.18 -19.66 -10.71
C ARG A 136 -5.63 -19.66 -11.21
N ILE A 137 -5.92 -18.79 -12.18
CA ILE A 137 -7.22 -18.77 -12.90
C ILE A 137 -7.06 -19.38 -14.29
N ASN A 138 -6.04 -18.97 -15.02
CA ASN A 138 -5.65 -19.55 -16.30
C ASN A 138 -4.14 -19.40 -16.49
N SER A 139 -3.62 -19.61 -17.71
CA SER A 139 -2.17 -19.56 -17.96
C SER A 139 -1.52 -18.19 -17.77
N SER A 140 -2.25 -17.09 -17.97
CA SER A 140 -1.71 -15.74 -17.85
C SER A 140 -2.24 -14.95 -16.65
N ARG A 141 -3.31 -15.42 -15.99
CA ARG A 141 -3.98 -14.71 -14.88
C ARG A 141 -3.90 -15.48 -13.58
N HIS A 142 -3.43 -14.79 -12.54
CA HIS A 142 -3.26 -15.31 -11.19
C HIS A 142 -3.79 -14.29 -10.17
N TYR A 143 -4.12 -14.77 -8.99
CA TYR A 143 -4.41 -13.93 -7.82
C TYR A 143 -3.50 -14.31 -6.67
N PHE A 144 -3.18 -13.34 -5.82
CA PHE A 144 -2.65 -13.62 -4.50
C PHE A 144 -3.51 -12.98 -3.42
N PHE A 145 -3.53 -13.61 -2.26
CA PHE A 145 -4.27 -13.17 -1.09
C PHE A 145 -3.32 -13.13 0.11
N CYS A 146 -3.36 -12.04 0.87
CA CYS A 146 -2.55 -11.87 2.07
C CYS A 146 -3.14 -10.79 3.00
N ASP A 147 -2.44 -10.52 4.09
CA ASP A 147 -2.68 -9.39 4.98
C ASP A 147 -1.80 -8.19 4.60
N TYR A 148 -2.14 -7.01 5.13
CA TYR A 148 -1.42 -5.78 4.82
C TYR A 148 0.03 -5.80 5.29
N ARG A 149 0.34 -6.49 6.39
CA ARG A 149 1.71 -6.68 6.86
C ARG A 149 2.58 -7.40 5.84
N ILE A 150 2.05 -8.38 5.11
CA ILE A 150 2.79 -9.00 3.98
C ILE A 150 2.91 -8.03 2.80
N LEU A 151 1.85 -7.30 2.46
CA LEU A 151 1.90 -6.29 1.40
C LEU A 151 2.95 -5.20 1.69
N GLU A 152 3.07 -4.74 2.93
CA GLU A 152 4.06 -3.75 3.34
C GLU A 152 5.50 -4.24 3.07
N LYS A 153 5.79 -5.53 3.26
CA LYS A 153 7.07 -6.12 2.86
C LYS A 153 7.33 -6.00 1.36
N MET A 154 6.31 -6.23 0.53
CA MET A 154 6.43 -6.08 -0.93
C MET A 154 6.63 -4.61 -1.34
N ILE A 155 5.96 -3.69 -0.65
CA ILE A 155 6.12 -2.24 -0.84
C ILE A 155 7.54 -1.79 -0.49
N ASN A 156 8.07 -2.26 0.64
CA ASN A 156 9.43 -1.95 1.10
C ASN A 156 10.50 -2.51 0.16
N ASP A 157 10.26 -3.69 -0.42
CA ASP A 157 11.08 -4.28 -1.49
C ASP A 157 10.85 -3.63 -2.87
N LYS A 158 9.93 -2.66 -2.96
CA LYS A 158 9.54 -1.96 -4.20
C LYS A 158 9.11 -2.92 -5.32
N PHE A 159 8.49 -4.04 -4.96
CA PHE A 159 8.08 -5.09 -5.89
C PHE A 159 9.22 -5.54 -6.82
N SER A 160 10.40 -5.86 -6.27
CA SER A 160 11.56 -6.32 -7.07
C SER A 160 11.26 -7.53 -7.96
N VAL A 161 10.25 -8.31 -7.59
CA VAL A 161 9.70 -9.45 -8.36
C VAL A 161 9.40 -9.10 -9.83
N LEU A 162 8.96 -7.88 -10.14
CA LEU A 162 8.73 -7.46 -11.53
C LEU A 162 10.03 -7.52 -12.34
N LYS A 163 11.10 -6.96 -11.78
CA LYS A 163 12.42 -6.91 -12.42
C LYS A 163 13.00 -8.31 -12.54
N GLU A 164 12.92 -9.10 -11.47
CA GLU A 164 13.40 -10.49 -11.43
C GLU A 164 12.73 -11.36 -12.50
N PHE A 165 11.39 -11.29 -12.61
CA PHE A 165 10.65 -12.00 -13.65
C PHE A 165 11.11 -11.61 -15.05
N ARG A 166 11.20 -10.31 -15.33
CA ARG A 166 11.60 -9.80 -16.64
C ARG A 166 13.02 -10.24 -17.01
N GLU A 167 13.96 -10.22 -16.07
CA GLU A 167 15.34 -10.67 -16.29
C GLU A 167 15.40 -12.16 -16.60
N LEU A 168 14.74 -13.00 -15.79
CA LEU A 168 14.67 -14.45 -16.01
C LEU A 168 13.97 -14.80 -17.32
N SER A 169 12.90 -14.09 -17.65
CA SER A 169 12.17 -14.30 -18.91
C SER A 169 13.04 -13.93 -20.11
N SER A 170 13.78 -12.82 -20.03
CA SER A 170 14.71 -12.39 -21.09
C SER A 170 15.85 -13.39 -21.29
N GLN A 171 16.39 -13.98 -20.22
CA GLN A 171 17.42 -15.03 -20.30
C GLN A 171 16.92 -16.30 -21.01
N LYS A 172 15.62 -16.56 -20.96
CA LYS A 172 14.96 -17.65 -21.68
C LYS A 172 14.52 -17.27 -23.09
N GLU A 173 14.90 -16.07 -23.57
CA GLU A 173 14.53 -15.53 -24.88
C GLU A 173 13.02 -15.39 -25.09
N ILE A 174 12.26 -15.25 -24.00
CA ILE A 174 10.80 -15.03 -24.04
C ILE A 174 10.53 -13.67 -23.39
N PRO A 175 10.13 -12.61 -24.12
CA PRO A 175 10.00 -11.26 -23.57
C PRO A 175 8.67 -11.05 -22.80
N LEU A 176 8.47 -11.80 -21.72
CA LEU A 176 7.31 -11.65 -20.81
C LEU A 176 7.61 -10.63 -19.71
N THR A 177 6.58 -9.91 -19.29
CA THR A 177 6.59 -9.03 -18.11
C THR A 177 5.36 -9.31 -17.25
N LEU A 178 5.31 -8.70 -16.06
CA LEU A 178 4.15 -8.83 -15.16
C LEU A 178 3.47 -7.47 -14.97
N SER A 179 2.14 -7.48 -15.08
CA SER A 179 1.29 -6.41 -14.59
C SER A 179 0.59 -6.86 -13.32
N VAL A 180 0.56 -6.02 -12.29
CA VAL A 180 -0.05 -6.36 -11.00
C VAL A 180 -0.97 -5.23 -10.54
N GLY A 181 -2.21 -5.58 -10.22
CA GLY A 181 -3.15 -4.69 -9.55
C GLY A 181 -3.41 -5.16 -8.12
N VAL A 182 -3.16 -4.30 -7.13
CA VAL A 182 -3.32 -4.65 -5.72
C VAL A 182 -4.33 -3.73 -5.07
N ALA A 183 -5.23 -4.28 -4.27
CA ALA A 183 -6.09 -3.49 -3.40
C ALA A 183 -6.10 -4.06 -1.98
N TYR A 184 -6.27 -3.19 -1.01
CA TYR A 184 -6.35 -3.55 0.40
C TYR A 184 -7.36 -2.69 1.15
N GLY A 185 -7.90 -3.17 2.26
CA GLY A 185 -8.80 -2.38 3.07
C GLY A 185 -9.66 -3.22 4.02
N TRP A 186 -10.70 -2.57 4.54
CA TRP A 186 -11.60 -3.13 5.55
C TRP A 186 -12.96 -3.60 5.00
N ASN A 187 -13.26 -3.28 3.74
CA ASN A 187 -14.53 -3.60 3.11
C ASN A 187 -14.57 -5.08 2.69
N ASP A 188 -15.74 -5.53 2.23
CA ASP A 188 -15.92 -6.89 1.75
C ASP A 188 -14.97 -7.25 0.60
N PHE A 189 -14.48 -8.50 0.61
CA PHE A 189 -13.58 -9.05 -0.41
C PHE A 189 -14.02 -8.80 -1.87
N PRO A 190 -15.32 -8.87 -2.25
CA PRO A 190 -15.73 -8.55 -3.62
C PRO A 190 -15.40 -7.11 -4.05
N VAL A 191 -15.49 -6.14 -3.14
CA VAL A 191 -15.17 -4.74 -3.43
C VAL A 191 -13.66 -4.59 -3.57
N ILE A 192 -12.88 -5.17 -2.65
CA ILE A 192 -11.41 -5.17 -2.73
C ILE A 192 -10.96 -5.81 -4.05
N GLY A 193 -11.54 -6.96 -4.42
CA GLY A 193 -11.20 -7.67 -5.65
C GLY A 193 -11.51 -6.86 -6.91
N LYS A 194 -12.63 -6.13 -6.92
CA LYS A 194 -12.97 -5.21 -8.01
C LYS A 194 -11.95 -4.07 -8.14
N VAL A 195 -11.51 -3.48 -7.03
CA VAL A 195 -10.48 -2.43 -7.06
C VAL A 195 -9.14 -2.99 -7.52
N ALA A 196 -8.76 -4.21 -7.08
CA ALA A 196 -7.53 -4.86 -7.53
C ALA A 196 -7.55 -5.12 -9.05
N LEU A 197 -8.68 -5.57 -9.59
CA LEU A 197 -8.87 -5.73 -11.03
C LEU A 197 -8.76 -4.41 -11.79
N ASN A 198 -9.43 -3.35 -11.32
CA ASN A 198 -9.31 -2.03 -11.94
C ASN A 198 -7.86 -1.53 -11.93
N ASN A 199 -7.12 -1.80 -10.84
CA ASN A 199 -5.70 -1.43 -10.74
C ASN A 199 -4.84 -2.23 -11.72
N LEU A 200 -5.17 -3.51 -11.96
CA LEU A 200 -4.48 -4.32 -12.96
C LEU A 200 -4.73 -3.77 -14.37
N GLU A 201 -5.96 -3.36 -14.68
CA GLU A 201 -6.27 -2.69 -15.94
C GLU A 201 -5.50 -1.38 -16.10
N LEU A 202 -5.41 -0.56 -15.03
CA LEU A 202 -4.60 0.67 -15.03
C LEU A 202 -3.12 0.37 -15.33
N ALA A 203 -2.56 -0.70 -14.74
CA ALA A 203 -1.19 -1.14 -15.03
C ALA A 203 -1.01 -1.49 -16.52
N GLN A 204 -1.91 -2.31 -17.07
CA GLN A 204 -1.83 -2.76 -18.47
C GLN A 204 -1.99 -1.61 -19.48
N VAL A 205 -2.82 -0.62 -19.14
CA VAL A 205 -3.03 0.58 -19.96
C VAL A 205 -1.77 1.44 -20.03
N ARG A 206 -1.01 1.53 -18.94
CA ARG A 206 0.24 2.28 -18.85
C ARG A 206 1.46 1.53 -19.40
N GLY A 207 1.24 0.49 -20.20
CA GLY A 207 2.31 -0.30 -20.83
C GLY A 207 2.64 -1.61 -20.11
N GLY A 208 1.96 -1.94 -19.03
CA GLY A 208 2.29 -3.13 -18.24
C GLY A 208 3.61 -3.01 -17.50
N ASP A 209 4.22 -4.14 -17.12
CA ASP A 209 5.48 -4.17 -16.33
C ASP A 209 5.48 -3.25 -15.08
N GLN A 210 4.35 -3.23 -14.37
CA GLN A 210 4.17 -2.35 -13.22
C GLN A 210 3.16 -2.89 -12.23
N VAL A 211 3.27 -2.42 -10.99
CA VAL A 211 2.29 -2.63 -9.93
C VAL A 211 1.53 -1.34 -9.70
N VAL A 212 0.20 -1.43 -9.67
CA VAL A 212 -0.68 -0.37 -9.22
C VAL A 212 -1.34 -0.84 -7.93
N LEU A 213 -1.14 -0.10 -6.84
CA LEU A 213 -1.78 -0.40 -5.55
C LEU A 213 -2.64 0.76 -5.07
N ARG A 214 -3.78 0.44 -4.47
CA ARG A 214 -4.70 1.43 -3.91
C ARG A 214 -5.44 0.87 -2.70
N GLU A 215 -5.58 1.67 -1.66
CA GLU A 215 -6.50 1.34 -0.57
C GLU A 215 -7.95 1.40 -1.08
N ASN A 216 -8.81 0.50 -0.65
CA ASN A 216 -10.21 0.45 -1.03
C ASN A 216 -11.04 1.50 -0.26
N THR A 217 -10.66 2.77 -0.41
CA THR A 217 -11.39 3.93 0.12
C THR A 217 -11.64 4.95 -1.00
N PRO A 218 -12.74 5.74 -0.94
CA PRO A 218 -13.12 6.64 -2.03
C PRO A 218 -12.08 7.70 -2.38
N GLN A 219 -11.23 8.08 -1.41
CA GLN A 219 -10.25 9.16 -1.55
C GLN A 219 -8.84 8.66 -1.85
N ALA A 220 -8.61 7.33 -1.82
CA ALA A 220 -7.29 6.77 -2.03
C ALA A 220 -6.85 6.95 -3.49
N ARG A 221 -5.62 7.45 -3.65
CA ARG A 221 -4.98 7.58 -4.96
C ARG A 221 -4.14 6.34 -5.27
N PRO A 222 -4.05 5.92 -6.55
CA PRO A 222 -3.19 4.80 -6.94
C PRO A 222 -1.70 5.15 -6.76
N VAL A 223 -0.93 4.20 -6.23
CA VAL A 223 0.53 4.25 -6.12
C VAL A 223 1.13 3.25 -7.09
N TYR A 224 2.22 3.64 -7.77
CA TYR A 224 2.81 2.91 -8.88
C TYR A 224 4.23 2.44 -8.54
N PHE A 225 4.58 1.22 -8.96
CA PHE A 225 5.93 0.65 -8.89
C PHE A 225 6.30 0.02 -10.24
N GLY A 226 7.55 0.14 -10.68
CA GLY A 226 8.00 -0.35 -11.99
C GLY A 226 7.94 0.71 -13.10
N GLY A 227 7.83 0.28 -14.37
CA GLY A 227 7.61 1.18 -15.51
C GLY A 227 8.86 1.75 -16.23
N ASN A 228 10.04 1.14 -16.07
CA ASN A 228 11.27 1.59 -16.75
C ASN A 228 11.53 0.92 -18.11
N SER A 229 10.63 0.06 -18.62
CA SER A 229 10.83 -0.61 -19.92
C SER A 229 9.73 -0.30 -20.92
N GLU A 230 10.14 0.01 -22.15
CA GLU A 230 9.25 0.12 -23.31
C GLU A 230 8.58 -1.23 -23.61
N SER A 231 7.29 -1.34 -23.29
CA SER A 231 6.47 -2.46 -23.74
C SER A 231 6.19 -2.34 -25.24
N ARG A 232 6.34 -3.43 -26.00
CA ARG A 232 5.94 -3.46 -27.42
C ARG A 232 4.43 -3.22 -27.55
N THR A 233 4.05 -2.18 -28.29
CA THR A 233 2.65 -1.74 -28.38
C THR A 233 1.80 -2.69 -29.23
N GLN A 234 1.09 -3.63 -28.59
CA GLN A 234 -0.02 -4.33 -29.25
C GLN A 234 -1.25 -3.41 -29.44
N LYS A 235 -1.84 -3.43 -30.64
CA LYS A 235 -3.13 -2.78 -30.96
C LYS A 235 -4.26 -3.81 -30.92
N SER A 236 -5.10 -3.82 -29.87
CA SER A 236 -6.29 -4.68 -29.79
C SER A 236 -7.53 -3.90 -29.34
N ARG A 237 -8.74 -4.35 -29.77
CA ARG A 237 -10.02 -3.72 -29.39
C ARG A 237 -10.28 -3.80 -27.88
N THR A 238 -9.90 -4.91 -27.24
CA THR A 238 -10.01 -5.09 -25.78
C THR A 238 -9.12 -4.09 -25.04
N ARG A 239 -7.88 -3.87 -25.53
CA ARG A 239 -6.97 -2.87 -24.97
C ARG A 239 -7.48 -1.45 -25.17
N ALA A 240 -8.04 -1.12 -26.34
CA ALA A 240 -8.63 0.19 -26.59
C ALA A 240 -9.77 0.51 -25.59
N ARG A 241 -10.61 -0.50 -25.26
CA ARG A 241 -11.63 -0.36 -24.21
C ARG A 241 -11.00 -0.15 -22.83
N ALA A 242 -10.01 -0.97 -22.46
CA ALA A 242 -9.31 -0.81 -21.18
C ALA A 242 -8.65 0.59 -21.04
N ILE A 243 -7.99 1.07 -22.11
CA ILE A 243 -7.39 2.42 -22.15
C ILE A 243 -8.45 3.50 -21.97
N SER A 244 -9.60 3.36 -22.64
CA SER A 244 -10.71 4.30 -22.48
C SER A 244 -11.27 4.30 -21.05
N THR A 245 -11.45 3.15 -20.43
CA THR A 245 -11.91 3.02 -19.04
C THR A 245 -10.92 3.67 -18.07
N ALA A 246 -9.63 3.39 -18.22
CA ALA A 246 -8.57 3.97 -17.41
C ALA A 246 -8.47 5.50 -17.56
N LEU A 247 -8.48 6.01 -18.80
CA LEU A 247 -8.49 7.44 -19.08
C LEU A 247 -9.69 8.12 -18.43
N ARG A 248 -10.88 7.51 -18.52
CA ARG A 248 -12.09 8.01 -17.88
C ARG A 248 -11.96 8.07 -16.36
N THR A 249 -11.35 7.07 -15.73
CA THR A 249 -11.07 7.07 -14.29
C THR A 249 -10.10 8.20 -13.91
N ILE A 250 -9.01 8.36 -14.65
CA ILE A 250 -8.02 9.42 -14.40
C ILE A 250 -8.65 10.82 -14.55
N ILE A 251 -9.48 11.02 -15.59
CA ILE A 251 -10.21 12.26 -15.84
C ILE A 251 -11.21 12.54 -14.71
N ALA A 252 -11.93 11.51 -14.24
CA ALA A 252 -12.92 11.66 -13.18
C ALA A 252 -12.30 11.94 -11.79
N GLU A 253 -11.05 11.53 -11.56
CA GLU A 253 -10.31 11.79 -10.32
C GLU A 253 -9.57 13.14 -10.32
N ALA A 254 -9.47 13.82 -11.45
CA ALA A 254 -8.82 15.12 -11.58
C ALA A 254 -9.77 16.27 -11.22
N GLU A 255 -9.28 17.28 -10.49
CA GLU A 255 -10.05 18.50 -10.20
C GLU A 255 -10.25 19.35 -11.47
N ASP A 256 -9.19 19.53 -12.26
CA ASP A 256 -9.19 20.29 -13.50
C ASP A 256 -8.61 19.46 -14.65
N VAL A 257 -9.26 19.50 -15.81
CA VAL A 257 -8.83 18.78 -17.02
C VAL A 257 -8.75 19.77 -18.18
N PHE A 258 -7.54 19.90 -18.75
CA PHE A 258 -7.28 20.76 -19.90
C PHE A 258 -7.09 19.93 -21.16
N ILE A 259 -7.95 20.14 -22.15
CA ILE A 259 -7.83 19.52 -23.48
C ILE A 259 -7.21 20.54 -24.43
N VAL A 260 -6.00 20.25 -24.92
CA VAL A 260 -5.24 21.15 -25.81
C VAL A 260 -5.07 20.48 -27.17
N GLY A 261 -5.61 21.09 -28.22
CA GLY A 261 -5.39 20.67 -29.61
C GLY A 261 -4.10 21.26 -30.20
N HIS A 262 -3.69 20.76 -31.37
CA HIS A 262 -2.60 21.36 -32.13
C HIS A 262 -2.99 22.73 -32.69
N ARG A 263 -1.99 23.58 -33.01
CA ARG A 263 -2.21 24.92 -33.62
C ARG A 263 -3.07 24.87 -34.90
N PHE A 264 -2.93 23.79 -35.67
CA PHE A 264 -3.79 23.46 -36.79
C PHE A 264 -4.55 22.19 -36.43
N THR A 265 -5.72 22.35 -35.83
CA THR A 265 -6.58 21.24 -35.42
C THR A 265 -7.10 20.51 -36.65
N ASP A 266 -6.88 19.21 -36.69
CA ASP A 266 -7.49 18.26 -37.62
C ASP A 266 -8.75 17.63 -37.01
N MET A 267 -9.51 16.93 -37.87
CA MET A 267 -10.82 16.36 -37.50
C MET A 267 -10.70 15.26 -36.45
N ASP A 268 -9.57 14.56 -36.41
CA ASP A 268 -9.24 13.53 -35.42
C ASP A 268 -8.85 14.13 -34.06
N ALA A 269 -8.10 15.25 -33.99
CA ALA A 269 -7.91 15.96 -32.73
C ALA A 269 -9.24 16.50 -32.16
N LEU A 270 -10.12 17.02 -33.01
CA LEU A 270 -11.47 17.44 -32.61
C LEU A 270 -12.31 16.26 -32.11
N GLY A 271 -12.29 15.15 -32.84
CA GLY A 271 -13.01 13.93 -32.46
C GLY A 271 -12.54 13.35 -31.13
N ALA A 272 -11.23 13.31 -30.88
CA ALA A 272 -10.65 12.88 -29.62
C ALA A 272 -11.07 13.80 -28.46
N ALA A 273 -11.06 15.12 -28.66
CA ALA A 273 -11.49 16.09 -27.65
C ALA A 273 -12.97 15.93 -27.28
N VAL A 274 -13.84 15.73 -28.27
CA VAL A 274 -15.27 15.46 -28.03
C VAL A 274 -15.47 14.13 -27.31
N ALA A 275 -14.72 13.09 -27.68
CA ALA A 275 -14.78 11.79 -27.03
C ALA A 275 -14.33 11.83 -25.55
N MET A 276 -13.37 12.71 -25.21
CA MET A 276 -12.91 12.89 -23.83
C MET A 276 -13.83 13.77 -22.97
N LYS A 277 -14.73 14.55 -23.59
CA LYS A 277 -15.74 15.38 -22.88
C LYS A 277 -16.92 14.56 -22.36
N ALA A 278 -17.23 13.41 -22.96
CA ALA A 278 -18.40 12.57 -22.66
C ALA A 278 -18.10 11.49 -21.60
#